data_AF-A0A7S4MU35-F1
#
_entry.id   AF-A0A7S4MU35-F1
#
_cell.length_a   1.000
_cell.length_b   1.000
_cell.length_c   1.000
_cell.angle_alpha   90.00
_cell.angle_beta   90.00
_cell.angle_gamma   90.00
#
_symmetry.space_group_name_H-M   'P 1'
#
loop_
_entity.id
_entity.type
_entity.pdbx_description
1 polymer ?
#
loop_
_entity_poly.entity_id
_entity_poly.type
_entity_poly.pdbx_seq_one_letter_code
_entity_poly.pdbx_strand_id
1 'polypeptide(L)'
;FRRLDGNAVMLSGYTRRVTIAKSEFEWLGEGAVATWGDTKDDGYDATDGMQPRHSVLESNVMSNLGLYQKQSSGWGQNKACETTIRNNVMFDLPRAAINFNDGLGGDND
;
A
#
# COMPACT_ATOMS: atom_id res chain seq x y z
N PHE A 1 -6.75 5.26 -12.17
CA PHE A 1 -7.88 4.63 -11.46
C PHE A 1 -8.79 5.71 -10.92
N ARG A 2 -10.10 5.63 -11.15
CA ARG A 2 -11.05 6.64 -10.69
C ARG A 2 -12.37 6.01 -10.25
N ARG A 3 -13.00 6.56 -9.19
CA ARG A 3 -14.36 6.23 -8.74
C ARG A 3 -14.58 4.74 -8.46
N LEU A 4 -13.68 4.17 -7.66
CA LEU A 4 -13.84 2.82 -7.10
C LEU A 4 -14.22 2.94 -5.64
N ASP A 5 -15.04 2.04 -5.13
CA ASP A 5 -15.53 2.11 -3.73
C ASP A 5 -14.52 1.56 -2.70
N GLY A 6 -13.42 0.95 -3.15
CA GLY A 6 -12.35 0.39 -2.31
C GLY A 6 -10.95 0.76 -2.82
N ASN A 7 -9.95 -0.09 -2.51
CA ASN A 7 -8.59 0.07 -3.01
C ASN A 7 -8.50 -0.14 -4.54
N ALA A 8 -7.68 0.66 -5.24
CA ALA A 8 -7.48 0.45 -6.68
C ALA A 8 -6.58 -0.73 -7.02
N VAL A 9 -5.54 -0.97 -6.21
CA VAL A 9 -4.62 -2.10 -6.38
C VAL A 9 -4.37 -2.78 -5.03
N MET A 10 -4.48 -4.10 -5.00
CA MET A 10 -4.17 -4.95 -3.85
C MET A 10 -3.01 -5.87 -4.24
N LEU A 11 -1.91 -5.86 -3.47
CA LEU A 11 -0.83 -6.85 -3.59
C LEU A 11 -0.92 -7.81 -2.42
N SER A 12 -1.34 -9.05 -2.66
CA SER A 12 -1.56 -10.04 -1.59
C SER A 12 -0.68 -11.30 -1.71
N GLY A 13 -0.47 -11.96 -0.58
CA GLY A 13 0.29 -13.21 -0.48
C GLY A 13 1.70 -13.11 -1.07
N TYR A 14 2.13 -14.17 -1.77
CA TYR A 14 3.44 -14.24 -2.42
C TYR A 14 3.52 -13.40 -3.71
N THR A 15 3.52 -12.07 -3.57
CA THR A 15 3.64 -11.13 -4.69
C THR A 15 5.06 -10.56 -4.81
N ARG A 16 5.68 -10.60 -5.99
CA ARG A 16 7.09 -10.22 -6.19
C ARG A 16 7.29 -9.22 -7.31
N ARG A 17 8.18 -8.24 -7.10
CA ARG A 17 8.72 -7.36 -8.16
C ARG A 17 7.64 -6.63 -8.95
N VAL A 18 6.60 -6.16 -8.26
CA VAL A 18 5.52 -5.40 -8.89
C VAL A 18 5.93 -3.95 -9.03
N THR A 19 5.76 -3.37 -10.23
CA THR A 19 5.98 -1.94 -10.46
C THR A 19 4.66 -1.26 -10.80
N ILE A 20 4.29 -0.26 -10.00
CA ILE A 20 3.13 0.61 -10.21
C ILE A 20 3.68 2.00 -10.49
N ALA A 21 3.60 2.41 -11.75
CA ALA A 21 4.29 3.61 -12.21
C ALA A 21 3.41 4.49 -13.08
N LYS A 22 3.70 5.80 -13.08
CA LYS A 22 3.17 6.79 -14.04
C LYS A 22 1.65 6.74 -14.17
N SER A 23 0.97 6.51 -13.05
CA SER A 23 -0.47 6.35 -12.97
C SER A 23 -1.10 7.43 -12.11
N GLU A 24 -2.37 7.72 -12.38
CA GLU A 24 -3.18 8.66 -11.62
C GLU A 24 -4.23 7.89 -10.81
N PHE A 25 -4.37 8.20 -9.53
CA PHE A 25 -5.37 7.63 -8.61
C PHE A 25 -6.19 8.77 -8.01
N GLU A 26 -7.50 8.75 -8.25
CA GLU A 26 -8.36 9.88 -7.88
C GLU A 26 -9.75 9.40 -7.47
N TRP A 27 -10.37 10.03 -6.48
CA TRP A 27 -11.75 9.75 -6.06
C TRP A 27 -11.99 8.26 -5.74
N LEU A 28 -11.16 7.69 -4.86
CA LEU A 28 -11.31 6.30 -4.41
C LEU A 28 -11.96 6.24 -3.03
N GLY A 29 -12.81 5.25 -2.79
CA GLY A 29 -13.53 5.04 -1.54
C GLY A 29 -12.62 4.66 -0.37
N GLU A 30 -11.51 3.98 -0.66
CA GLU A 30 -10.44 3.63 0.27
C GLU A 30 -9.09 4.20 -0.23
N GLY A 31 -8.00 3.41 -0.25
CA GLY A 31 -6.67 3.84 -0.68
C GLY A 31 -6.38 3.62 -2.16
N ALA A 32 -5.19 4.04 -2.61
CA ALA A 32 -4.72 3.75 -3.96
C ALA A 32 -4.15 2.34 -4.04
N VAL A 33 -3.12 2.04 -3.25
CA VAL A 33 -2.49 0.73 -3.22
C VAL A 33 -2.42 0.21 -1.79
N ALA A 34 -2.90 -1.03 -1.60
CA ALA A 34 -2.77 -1.76 -0.35
C ALA A 34 -1.97 -3.05 -0.56
N THR A 35 -1.29 -3.50 0.49
CA THR A 35 -0.57 -4.77 0.51
C THR A 35 -1.05 -5.62 1.68
N TRP A 36 -1.06 -6.94 1.53
CA TRP A 36 -1.34 -7.86 2.61
C TRP A 36 -0.68 -9.21 2.36
N GLY A 37 0.42 -9.48 3.05
CA GLY A 37 1.16 -10.72 2.92
C GLY A 37 0.81 -11.82 3.89
N ASP A 38 1.25 -13.03 3.52
CA ASP A 38 1.27 -14.17 4.42
C ASP A 38 2.54 -14.12 5.27
N THR A 39 2.39 -14.49 6.53
CA THR A 39 3.43 -14.57 7.56
C THR A 39 3.19 -15.84 8.38
N LYS A 40 4.22 -16.32 9.08
CA LYS A 40 4.06 -17.52 9.91
C LYS A 40 3.02 -17.30 11.01
N ASP A 41 2.21 -18.34 11.23
CA ASP A 41 1.18 -18.42 12.26
C ASP A 41 0.22 -17.20 12.28
N ASP A 42 0.02 -16.58 11.11
CA ASP A 42 -0.72 -15.33 10.94
C ASP A 42 -0.20 -14.14 11.79
N GLY A 43 0.97 -14.28 12.41
CA GLY A 43 1.63 -13.25 13.20
C GLY A 43 2.40 -12.26 12.34
N TYR A 44 3.53 -11.76 12.83
CA TYR A 44 4.39 -10.81 12.11
C TYR A 44 5.78 -11.40 11.78
N ASP A 45 5.99 -12.70 12.02
CA ASP A 45 7.20 -13.39 11.59
C ASP A 45 7.17 -13.60 10.07
N ALA A 46 8.03 -12.86 9.38
CA ALA A 46 8.14 -12.82 7.94
C ALA A 46 9.42 -13.49 7.40
N THR A 47 10.02 -14.38 8.21
CA THR A 47 11.28 -15.08 7.90
C THR A 47 11.16 -16.13 6.82
N ASP A 48 9.96 -16.68 6.59
CA ASP A 48 9.69 -17.58 5.46
C ASP A 48 9.70 -16.85 4.11
N GLY A 49 9.56 -15.51 4.14
CA GLY A 49 9.54 -14.71 2.95
C GLY A 49 8.29 -14.93 2.12
N MET A 50 7.11 -15.09 2.73
CA MET A 50 5.84 -15.24 2.01
C MET A 50 5.10 -13.91 1.76
N GLN A 51 5.45 -12.86 2.49
CA GLN A 51 4.93 -11.51 2.31
C GLN A 51 5.29 -10.87 0.96
N PRO A 52 4.55 -9.88 0.41
CA PRO A 52 4.95 -9.14 -0.78
C PRO A 52 6.33 -8.48 -0.62
N ARG A 53 7.14 -8.56 -1.68
CA ARG A 53 8.53 -8.06 -1.68
C ARG A 53 8.92 -7.39 -2.99
N HIS A 54 9.84 -6.43 -2.89
CA HIS A 54 10.43 -5.71 -4.02
C HIS A 54 9.42 -4.95 -4.87
N SER A 55 8.37 -4.40 -4.25
CA SER A 55 7.39 -3.57 -4.94
C SER A 55 7.96 -2.17 -5.18
N VAL A 56 7.66 -1.57 -6.33
CA VAL A 56 8.08 -0.22 -6.69
C VAL A 56 6.84 0.62 -6.98
N LEU A 57 6.69 1.71 -6.24
CA LEU A 57 5.69 2.74 -6.50
C LEU A 57 6.41 4.01 -6.97
N GLU A 58 6.31 4.35 -8.25
CA GLU A 58 7.05 5.49 -8.80
C GLU A 58 6.25 6.45 -9.69
N SER A 59 6.54 7.76 -9.56
CA SER A 59 6.03 8.78 -10.49
C SER A 59 4.50 8.78 -10.66
N ASN A 60 3.76 8.43 -9.60
CA ASN A 60 2.30 8.45 -9.59
C ASN A 60 1.77 9.76 -9.00
N VAL A 61 0.55 10.12 -9.39
CA VAL A 61 -0.21 11.21 -8.78
C VAL A 61 -1.42 10.59 -8.06
N MET A 62 -1.60 10.92 -6.79
CA MET A 62 -2.64 10.34 -5.94
C MET A 62 -3.34 11.45 -5.16
N SER A 63 -4.64 11.63 -5.38
CA SER A 63 -5.44 12.65 -4.69
C SER A 63 -6.88 12.22 -4.43
N ASN A 64 -7.55 12.89 -3.49
CA ASN A 64 -8.97 12.69 -3.21
C ASN A 64 -9.32 11.22 -2.92
N LEU A 65 -8.50 10.55 -2.11
CA LEU A 65 -8.71 9.15 -1.72
C LEU A 65 -9.48 9.06 -0.40
N GLY A 66 -9.93 7.86 -0.05
CA GLY A 66 -10.60 7.56 1.22
C GLY A 66 -11.92 8.27 1.42
N LEU A 67 -12.73 8.39 0.36
CA LEU A 67 -14.02 9.07 0.43
C LEU A 67 -14.98 8.45 1.46
N TYR A 68 -14.85 7.15 1.72
CA TYR A 68 -15.75 6.41 2.60
C TYR A 68 -15.04 5.71 3.76
N GLN A 69 -13.75 5.34 3.61
CA GLN A 69 -13.01 4.57 4.63
C GLN A 69 -12.01 5.41 5.44
N LYS A 70 -11.92 5.12 6.75
CA LYS A 70 -11.21 5.93 7.76
C LYS A 70 -9.70 5.66 7.90
N GLN A 71 -9.11 4.71 7.17
CA GLN A 71 -7.68 4.36 7.23
C GLN A 71 -7.04 4.29 5.83
N SER A 72 -7.42 5.23 4.96
CA SER A 72 -7.01 5.24 3.56
C SER A 72 -5.67 5.95 3.35
N SER A 73 -4.86 5.46 2.41
CA SER A 73 -3.54 6.03 2.07
C SER A 73 -3.24 5.89 0.57
N GLY A 74 -2.24 6.61 0.08
CA GLY A 74 -1.69 6.37 -1.25
C GLY A 74 -0.95 5.03 -1.33
N TRP A 75 -0.20 4.71 -0.26
CA TRP A 75 0.42 3.39 -0.07
C TRP A 75 0.17 2.87 1.35
N GLY A 76 -0.52 1.74 1.45
CA GLY A 76 -0.70 0.98 2.69
C GLY A 76 0.16 -0.28 2.70
N GLN A 77 1.19 -0.30 3.55
CA GLN A 77 2.02 -1.48 3.75
C GLN A 77 1.57 -2.27 4.96
N ASN A 78 1.00 -3.45 4.74
CA ASN A 78 0.63 -4.37 5.79
C ASN A 78 1.22 -5.72 5.44
N LYS A 79 2.07 -6.26 6.33
CA LYS A 79 2.81 -7.51 6.09
C LYS A 79 3.44 -7.53 4.69
N ALA A 80 4.31 -6.58 4.38
CA ALA A 80 5.10 -6.52 3.15
C ALA A 80 6.43 -5.82 3.43
N CYS A 81 7.46 -6.04 2.60
CA CYS A 81 8.78 -5.41 2.82
C CYS A 81 9.54 -5.16 1.51
N GLU A 82 10.70 -4.50 1.61
CA GLU A 82 11.57 -4.18 0.46
C GLU A 82 10.87 -3.34 -0.62
N THR A 83 9.92 -2.49 -0.19
CA THR A 83 9.20 -1.58 -1.08
C THR A 83 10.05 -0.34 -1.35
N THR A 84 10.11 0.09 -2.61
CA THR A 84 10.67 1.38 -3.00
C THR A 84 9.55 2.34 -3.41
N ILE A 85 9.42 3.46 -2.71
CA ILE A 85 8.45 4.52 -3.03
C ILE A 85 9.24 5.76 -3.40
N ARG A 86 9.13 6.23 -4.65
CA ARG A 86 9.90 7.39 -5.13
C ARG A 86 9.16 8.26 -6.13
N ASN A 87 9.42 9.57 -6.08
CA ASN A 87 8.91 10.54 -7.05
C ASN A 87 7.38 10.58 -7.21
N ASN A 88 6.61 10.14 -6.21
CA ASN A 88 5.15 10.24 -6.24
C ASN A 88 4.69 11.58 -5.67
N VAL A 89 3.56 12.07 -6.17
CA VAL A 89 2.88 13.26 -5.64
C VAL A 89 1.58 12.79 -4.99
N MET A 90 1.45 12.99 -3.68
CA MET A 90 0.33 12.52 -2.88
C MET A 90 -0.22 13.67 -2.03
N PHE A 91 -1.48 14.06 -2.26
CA PHE A 91 -2.12 15.20 -1.59
C PHE A 91 -3.63 15.01 -1.46
N ASP A 92 -4.30 15.82 -0.65
CA ASP A 92 -5.75 15.72 -0.38
C ASP A 92 -6.20 14.31 0.05
N LEU A 93 -5.47 13.75 1.02
CA LEU A 93 -5.71 12.44 1.60
C LEU A 93 -6.25 12.59 3.03
N PRO A 94 -7.19 11.75 3.48
CA PRO A 94 -7.81 11.87 4.81
C PRO A 94 -6.88 11.43 5.95
N ARG A 95 -5.75 10.78 5.63
CA ARG A 95 -4.74 10.29 6.57
C ARG A 95 -3.34 10.38 5.93
N ALA A 96 -2.36 9.76 6.56
CA ALA A 96 -0.99 9.64 6.07
C ALA A 96 -0.95 9.11 4.63
N ALA A 97 -0.18 9.78 3.79
CA ALA A 97 -0.03 9.42 2.39
C ALA A 97 0.62 8.05 2.21
N ILE A 98 1.61 7.75 3.04
CA ILE A 98 2.31 6.48 3.08
C ILE A 98 2.17 5.96 4.52
N ASN A 99 1.67 4.75 4.65
CA ASN A 99 1.53 4.09 5.92
C ASN A 99 2.28 2.75 5.89
N PHE A 100 3.16 2.54 6.86
CA PHE A 100 3.77 1.25 7.12
C PHE A 100 3.19 0.73 8.43
N ASN A 101 2.59 -0.47 8.40
CA ASN A 101 1.88 -1.10 9.51
C ASN A 101 2.44 -2.52 9.78
N ASP A 102 1.85 -3.17 10.80
CA ASP A 102 1.86 -4.62 11.00
C ASP A 102 3.25 -5.25 11.14
N GLY A 103 4.14 -4.61 11.91
CA GLY A 103 5.43 -5.20 12.34
C GLY A 103 6.49 -5.38 11.24
N LEU A 104 6.10 -5.31 9.96
CA LEU A 104 6.99 -5.39 8.80
C LEU A 104 7.26 -3.99 8.24
N GLY A 105 7.76 -3.12 9.11
CA GLY A 105 8.03 -1.71 8.81
C GLY A 105 7.11 -0.73 9.54
N GLY A 106 6.14 -1.22 10.32
CA GLY A 106 5.28 -0.42 11.19
C GLY A 106 4.85 -1.16 12.43
N ASP A 107 5.68 -1.15 13.45
CA ASP A 107 5.34 -1.38 14.85
C ASP A 107 6.49 -0.84 15.73
N ASN A 108 6.20 -0.48 16.97
CA ASN A 108 7.20 -0.09 17.97
C ASN A 108 7.10 -1.10 19.12
N ASP A 109 7.82 -2.24 19.04
CA ASP A 109 8.36 -3.00 20.18
C ASP A 109 9.19 -4.20 19.70
#